data_AF-A0A9D6H4G0-F1
#
_entry.id   AF-A0A9D6H4G0-F1
#
_cell.length_a   1.000
_cell.length_b   1.000
_cell.length_c   1.000
_cell.angle_alpha   90.00
_cell.angle_beta   90.00
_cell.angle_gamma   90.00
#
_symmetry.space_group_name_H-M   'P 1'
#
loop_
_entity.id
_entity.type
_entity.pdbx_description
1 polymer ?
#
loop_
_entity_poly.entity_id
_entity_poly.type
_entity_poly.pdbx_seq_one_letter_code
_entity_poly.pdbx_strand_id
1 'polypeptide(L)'
;MVADASVDYPKTIEVLRASERNAPAQALETLAKEPKAGDEAWRSKVSETIARGGVAIAANGSRLDAEWPSIAWQIVAFLVLTAAEVLVSVTCLEFSYTQAPKKMKSFVMSLYLLSVSAGNVLTALVNKFTQDADGNSLLPGASYYWFFTTLMLAAAVVYIVVSLFYREREYLQSAEDAAA
;
A
#
# COMPACT_ATOMS: atom_id res chain seq x y z
N MET A 1 6.57 20.43 -14.17
CA MET A 1 7.00 19.85 -15.45
C MET A 1 8.35 20.46 -15.81
N VAL A 2 9.43 19.69 -15.79
CA VAL A 2 10.80 20.21 -16.00
C VAL A 2 10.95 20.65 -17.47
N ALA A 3 11.41 21.87 -17.70
CA ALA A 3 11.79 22.33 -19.04
C ALA A 3 13.23 21.91 -19.31
N ASP A 4 13.53 21.48 -20.54
CA ASP A 4 14.86 20.98 -20.95
C ASP A 4 16.02 21.96 -20.63
N ALA A 5 15.72 23.26 -20.53
CA ALA A 5 16.67 24.32 -20.16
C ALA A 5 16.71 24.66 -18.66
N SER A 6 15.92 23.98 -17.82
CA SER A 6 15.77 24.33 -16.40
C SER A 6 16.68 23.56 -15.46
N VAL A 7 17.30 22.44 -15.87
CA VAL A 7 18.10 21.56 -14.99
C VAL A 7 19.50 21.32 -15.55
N ASP A 8 20.51 21.51 -14.70
CA ASP A 8 21.92 21.19 -14.98
C ASP A 8 22.16 19.70 -14.66
N TYR A 9 22.00 18.85 -15.67
CA TYR A 9 22.08 17.39 -15.54
C TYR A 9 23.45 16.91 -15.02
N PRO A 10 24.61 17.36 -15.55
CA PRO A 10 25.91 16.95 -15.04
C PRO A 10 26.11 17.24 -13.55
N LYS A 11 25.77 18.46 -13.09
CA LYS A 11 25.90 18.81 -11.67
C LYS A 11 24.88 18.07 -10.80
N THR A 12 23.68 17.82 -11.32
CA THR A 12 22.66 17.04 -10.60
C THR A 12 23.13 15.60 -10.39
N ILE A 13 23.74 14.96 -11.39
CA ILE A 13 24.31 13.60 -11.28
C ILE A 13 25.45 13.54 -10.27
N GLU A 14 26.34 14.52 -10.28
CA GLU A 14 27.47 14.60 -9.33
C GLU A 14 26.96 14.71 -7.89
N VAL A 15 26.00 15.58 -7.63
CA VAL A 15 25.41 15.75 -6.30
C VAL A 15 24.62 14.52 -5.85
N LEU A 16 23.93 13.84 -6.76
CA LEU A 16 23.24 12.58 -6.45
C LEU A 16 24.23 11.48 -6.06
N ARG A 17 25.36 11.35 -6.77
CA ARG A 17 26.43 10.42 -6.40
C ARG A 17 27.11 10.78 -5.08
N ALA A 18 27.37 12.07 -4.85
CA ALA A 18 27.92 12.56 -3.59
C ALA A 18 26.98 12.30 -2.39
N SER A 19 25.68 12.19 -2.65
CA SER A 19 24.64 11.86 -1.66
C SER A 19 24.34 10.35 -1.58
N GLU A 20 25.18 9.50 -2.17
CA GLU A 20 25.01 8.03 -2.27
C GLU A 20 23.74 7.56 -3.02
N ARG A 21 23.05 8.45 -3.73
CA ARG A 21 21.84 8.17 -4.51
C ARG A 21 22.21 7.67 -5.92
N ASN A 22 22.86 6.50 -5.97
CA ASN A 22 23.47 5.97 -7.20
C ASN A 22 22.44 5.49 -8.25
N ALA A 23 21.32 4.90 -7.82
CA ALA A 23 20.27 4.44 -8.74
C ALA A 23 19.63 5.59 -9.57
N PRO A 24 19.18 6.71 -8.97
CA PRO A 24 18.67 7.84 -9.76
C PRO A 24 19.77 8.54 -10.57
N ALA A 25 21.03 8.54 -10.10
CA ALA A 25 22.15 9.09 -10.87
C ALA A 25 22.39 8.31 -12.18
N GLN A 26 22.39 6.98 -12.13
CA GLN A 26 22.56 6.13 -13.32
C GLN A 26 21.37 6.24 -14.29
N ALA A 27 20.15 6.34 -13.76
CA ALA A 27 18.95 6.55 -14.56
C ALA A 27 19.00 7.92 -15.28
N LEU A 28 19.43 8.98 -14.61
CA LEU A 28 19.63 10.29 -15.26
C LEU A 28 20.75 10.28 -16.30
N GLU A 29 21.86 9.58 -16.06
CA GLU A 29 22.93 9.43 -17.06
C GLU A 29 22.47 8.68 -18.31
N THR A 30 21.59 7.70 -18.15
CA THR A 30 21.03 6.94 -19.27
C THR A 30 20.07 7.82 -20.05
N LEU A 31 19.15 8.52 -19.37
CA LEU A 31 18.19 9.44 -19.98
C LEU A 31 18.86 10.67 -20.63
N ALA A 32 20.02 11.09 -20.12
CA ALA A 32 20.81 12.18 -20.70
C ALA A 32 21.54 11.78 -22.00
N LYS A 33 21.76 10.48 -22.23
CA LYS A 33 22.38 9.93 -23.46
C LYS A 33 21.36 9.57 -24.54
N GLU A 34 20.10 9.35 -24.16
CA GLU A 34 19.02 9.14 -25.13
C GLU A 34 18.77 10.42 -25.95
N PRO A 35 18.50 10.32 -27.27
CA PRO A 35 18.13 11.49 -28.05
C PRO A 35 16.90 12.12 -27.40
N LYS A 36 16.94 13.44 -27.21
CA LYS A 36 15.81 14.26 -26.75
C LYS A 36 14.71 14.23 -27.82
N ALA A 37 14.08 13.07 -27.99
CA ALA A 37 12.82 12.96 -28.69
C ALA A 37 11.92 13.99 -28.02
N GLY A 38 11.29 14.87 -28.80
CA GLY A 38 10.49 16.00 -28.33
C GLY A 38 9.22 15.59 -27.58
N ASP A 39 9.30 14.55 -26.77
CA ASP A 39 8.22 13.77 -26.21
C ASP A 39 8.03 14.07 -24.73
N GLU A 40 6.76 14.26 -24.39
CA GLU A 40 6.25 14.36 -23.02
C GLU A 40 6.67 13.17 -22.15
N ALA A 41 6.83 11.99 -22.78
CA ALA A 41 7.29 10.77 -22.13
C ALA A 41 8.73 10.89 -21.57
N TRP A 42 9.66 11.51 -22.30
CA TRP A 42 11.02 11.73 -21.80
C TRP A 42 11.03 12.70 -20.63
N ARG A 43 10.23 13.77 -20.71
CA ARG A 43 10.13 14.79 -19.64
C ARG A 43 9.51 14.21 -18.37
N SER A 44 8.52 13.32 -18.52
CA SER A 44 7.93 12.58 -17.40
C SER A 44 8.98 11.71 -16.70
N LYS A 45 9.71 10.87 -17.43
CA LYS A 45 10.77 10.00 -16.89
C LYS A 45 11.88 10.78 -16.18
N VAL A 46 12.31 11.90 -16.76
CA VAL A 46 13.30 12.79 -16.14
C VAL A 46 12.74 13.38 -14.84
N SER A 47 11.52 13.89 -14.86
CA SER A 47 10.90 14.46 -13.65
C SER A 47 10.69 13.42 -12.54
N GLU A 48 10.35 12.18 -12.90
CA GLU A 48 10.23 11.06 -12.00
C GLU A 48 11.59 10.67 -11.40
N THR A 49 12.63 10.64 -12.22
CA THR A 49 13.99 10.30 -11.77
C THR A 49 14.56 11.38 -10.85
N ILE A 50 14.34 12.65 -11.17
CA ILE A 50 14.72 13.79 -10.32
C ILE A 50 13.91 13.76 -9.02
N ALA A 51 12.60 13.49 -9.09
CA ALA A 51 11.75 13.37 -7.90
C ALA A 51 12.27 12.25 -7.00
N ARG A 52 12.57 11.05 -7.54
CA ARG A 52 13.19 9.93 -6.83
C ARG A 52 14.57 10.25 -6.28
N GLY A 53 15.36 11.01 -7.05
CA GLY A 53 16.68 11.48 -6.66
C GLY A 53 16.64 12.52 -5.54
N GLY A 54 15.53 13.25 -5.39
CA GLY A 54 15.28 14.19 -4.31
C GLY A 54 16.22 15.39 -4.26
N VAL A 55 16.99 15.60 -5.33
CA VAL A 55 17.86 16.77 -5.53
C VAL A 55 17.87 17.08 -7.02
N ALA A 56 17.66 18.35 -7.35
CA ALA A 56 17.86 18.89 -8.70
C ALA A 56 18.69 20.18 -8.60
N ILE A 57 19.66 20.36 -9.49
CA ILE A 57 20.30 21.67 -9.67
C ILE A 57 19.67 22.33 -10.87
N ALA A 58 19.06 23.49 -10.65
CA ALA A 58 18.50 24.29 -11.72
C ALA A 58 19.62 24.98 -12.53
N ALA A 59 19.35 25.32 -13.80
CA ALA A 59 20.34 25.93 -14.70
C ALA A 59 20.86 27.31 -14.22
N ASN A 60 20.11 27.97 -13.32
CA ASN A 60 20.53 29.20 -12.64
C ASN A 60 21.45 28.95 -11.42
N GLY A 61 21.81 27.70 -11.14
CA GLY A 61 22.63 27.29 -10.00
C GLY A 61 21.87 27.05 -8.68
N SER A 62 20.55 27.24 -8.62
CA SER A 62 19.79 26.98 -7.39
C SER A 62 19.60 25.49 -7.16
N ARG A 63 19.85 25.04 -5.93
CA ARG A 63 19.61 23.66 -5.49
C ARG A 63 18.16 23.52 -5.03
N LEU A 64 17.46 22.56 -5.61
CA LEU A 64 16.10 22.16 -5.23
C LEU A 64 16.20 20.80 -4.57
N ASP A 65 16.11 20.77 -3.25
CA ASP A 65 16.02 19.53 -2.48
C ASP A 65 14.54 19.17 -2.29
N ALA A 66 14.22 17.89 -2.46
CA ALA A 66 12.90 17.38 -2.12
C ALA A 66 12.78 17.22 -0.60
N GLU A 67 11.75 17.82 -0.03
CA GLU A 67 11.42 17.67 1.38
C GLU A 67 10.62 16.38 1.55
N TRP A 68 11.34 15.28 1.81
CA TRP A 68 10.72 13.97 2.03
C TRP A 68 10.04 13.92 3.39
N PRO A 69 8.84 13.32 3.49
CA PRO A 69 8.24 13.02 4.78
C PRO A 69 9.18 12.15 5.62
N SER A 70 9.28 12.44 6.92
CA SER A 70 10.10 11.64 7.84
C SER A 70 9.59 10.19 7.92
N ILE A 71 10.50 9.23 8.05
CA ILE A 71 10.17 7.81 8.30
C ILE A 71 9.31 7.59 9.56
N ALA A 72 9.30 8.56 10.50
CA ALA A 72 8.45 8.52 11.68
C ALA A 72 6.96 8.37 11.34
N TRP A 73 6.50 8.93 10.22
CA TRP A 73 5.11 8.75 9.76
C TRP A 73 4.79 7.31 9.40
N GLN A 74 5.76 6.55 8.89
CA GLN A 74 5.59 5.13 8.60
C GLN A 74 5.43 4.32 9.89
N ILE A 75 6.12 4.70 10.97
CA ILE A 75 6.00 4.04 12.27
C ILE A 75 4.57 4.20 12.81
N VAL A 76 4.01 5.41 12.71
CA VAL A 76 2.62 5.68 13.12
C VAL A 76 1.65 4.82 12.32
N ALA A 77 1.84 4.73 11.00
CA ALA A 77 0.98 3.89 10.15
C ALA A 77 1.03 2.40 10.53
N PHE A 78 2.22 1.85 10.79
CA PHE A 78 2.36 0.47 11.25
C PHE A 78 1.74 0.23 12.62
N LEU A 79 1.87 1.18 13.55
CA LEU A 79 1.27 1.07 14.87
C LEU A 79 -0.27 0.98 14.77
N VAL A 80 -0.89 1.83 13.96
CA VAL A 80 -2.34 1.80 13.73
C VAL A 80 -2.76 0.49 13.05
N LEU A 81 -2.02 0.03 12.06
CA LEU A 81 -2.31 -1.21 11.34
C LEU A 81 -2.24 -2.43 12.27
N THR A 82 -1.19 -2.54 13.09
CA THR A 82 -1.03 -3.64 14.06
C THR A 82 -2.10 -3.59 15.15
N ALA A 83 -2.47 -2.40 15.63
CA ALA A 83 -3.58 -2.26 16.59
C ALA A 83 -4.90 -2.74 15.98
N ALA A 84 -5.19 -2.38 14.72
CA ALA A 84 -6.37 -2.86 14.00
C ALA A 84 -6.35 -4.38 13.78
N GLU A 85 -5.19 -4.95 13.45
CA GLU A 85 -5.03 -6.39 13.29
C GLU A 85 -5.38 -7.14 14.59
N VAL A 86 -4.85 -6.70 15.74
CA VAL A 86 -5.15 -7.33 17.03
C VAL A 86 -6.64 -7.21 17.37
N LEU A 87 -7.24 -6.03 17.14
CA LEU A 87 -8.64 -5.77 17.45
C LEU A 87 -9.62 -6.59 16.61
N VAL A 88 -9.26 -6.97 15.37
CA VAL A 88 -10.16 -7.71 14.47
C VAL A 88 -9.81 -9.19 14.42
N SER A 89 -8.54 -9.56 14.27
CA SER A 89 -8.09 -10.94 14.08
C SER A 89 -8.31 -11.79 15.35
N VAL A 90 -7.84 -11.30 16.49
CA VAL A 90 -7.88 -12.06 17.76
C VAL A 90 -9.31 -12.18 18.27
N THR A 91 -10.05 -11.07 18.27
CA THR A 91 -11.45 -11.03 18.75
C THR A 91 -12.39 -11.84 17.86
N CYS A 92 -12.20 -11.82 16.53
CA CYS A 92 -13.02 -12.58 15.60
C CYS A 92 -12.86 -14.09 15.80
N LEU A 93 -11.61 -14.57 15.98
CA LEU A 93 -11.35 -15.98 16.24
C LEU A 93 -11.90 -16.42 17.60
N GLU A 94 -11.70 -15.60 18.63
CA GLU A 94 -12.24 -15.86 19.96
C GLU A 94 -13.76 -15.94 19.92
N PHE A 95 -14.43 -14.94 19.34
CA PHE A 95 -15.88 -14.93 19.14
C PHE A 95 -16.36 -16.14 18.34
N SER A 96 -15.71 -16.45 17.22
CA SER A 96 -16.10 -17.58 16.37
C SER A 96 -15.96 -18.92 17.09
N TYR A 97 -15.00 -19.08 18.00
CA TYR A 97 -14.87 -20.28 18.83
C TYR A 97 -15.90 -20.37 19.95
N THR A 98 -16.40 -19.24 20.49
CA THR A 98 -17.51 -19.26 21.47
C THR A 98 -18.86 -19.62 20.84
N GLN A 99 -19.05 -19.29 19.56
CA GLN A 99 -20.28 -19.57 18.82
C GLN A 99 -20.26 -20.93 18.09
N ALA A 100 -19.12 -21.62 18.01
CA ALA A 100 -18.98 -22.88 17.29
C ALA A 100 -19.08 -24.12 18.20
N PRO A 101 -19.79 -25.19 17.78
CA PRO A 101 -19.80 -26.46 18.51
C PRO A 101 -18.38 -27.04 18.70
N LYS A 102 -18.12 -27.68 19.84
CA LYS A 102 -16.78 -28.20 20.23
C LYS A 102 -16.07 -29.03 19.13
N LYS A 103 -16.84 -29.76 18.31
CA LYS A 103 -16.32 -30.62 17.23
C LYS A 103 -15.88 -29.86 15.95
N MET A 104 -16.18 -28.57 15.83
CA MET A 104 -15.98 -27.78 14.60
C MET A 104 -14.86 -26.72 14.69
N LYS A 105 -14.08 -26.67 15.78
CA LYS A 105 -13.04 -25.64 15.94
C LYS A 105 -12.03 -25.61 14.79
N SER A 106 -11.58 -26.77 14.30
CA SER A 106 -10.68 -26.83 13.14
C SER A 106 -11.33 -26.32 11.84
N PHE A 107 -12.64 -26.50 11.69
CA PHE A 107 -13.39 -26.00 10.53
C PHE A 107 -13.56 -24.47 10.57
N VAL A 108 -13.76 -23.89 11.75
CA VAL A 108 -13.77 -22.43 11.90
C VAL A 108 -12.40 -21.83 11.54
N MET A 109 -11.31 -22.45 11.97
CA MET A 109 -9.96 -21.99 11.62
C MET A 109 -9.69 -22.10 10.11
N SER A 110 -10.16 -23.16 9.45
CA SER A 110 -9.99 -23.28 7.99
C SER A 110 -10.79 -22.21 7.24
N LEU A 111 -12.00 -21.88 7.68
CA LEU A 111 -12.79 -20.76 7.13
C LEU A 111 -12.11 -19.41 7.37
N TYR A 112 -11.49 -19.22 8.53
CA TYR A 112 -10.70 -18.02 8.82
C TYR A 112 -9.53 -17.85 7.84
N LEU A 113 -8.72 -18.90 7.64
CA LEU A 113 -7.61 -18.89 6.68
C LEU A 113 -8.10 -18.73 5.23
N LEU A 114 -9.25 -19.33 4.89
CA LEU A 114 -9.87 -19.15 3.59
C LEU A 114 -10.26 -17.69 3.36
N SER A 115 -10.80 -17.00 4.38
CA SER A 115 -11.12 -15.58 4.31
C SER A 115 -9.87 -14.72 4.09
N VAL A 116 -8.76 -15.03 4.76
CA VAL A 116 -7.48 -14.32 4.55
C VAL A 116 -6.97 -14.53 3.11
N SER A 117 -7.03 -15.77 2.61
CA SER A 117 -6.65 -16.08 1.23
C SER A 117 -7.54 -15.34 0.23
N ALA A 118 -8.85 -15.30 0.45
CA ALA A 118 -9.80 -14.56 -0.39
C ALA A 118 -9.49 -13.06 -0.41
N GLY A 119 -9.12 -12.45 0.73
CA GLY A 119 -8.69 -11.06 0.79
C GLY A 119 -7.42 -10.77 -0.03
N ASN A 120 -6.45 -11.67 0.02
CA ASN A 120 -5.23 -11.58 -0.80
C ASN A 120 -5.55 -11.71 -2.31
N VAL A 121 -6.41 -12.66 -2.68
CA VAL A 121 -6.87 -12.84 -4.07
C VAL A 121 -7.62 -11.61 -4.55
N LEU A 122 -8.51 -11.03 -3.72
CA LEU A 122 -9.22 -9.79 -4.06
C LEU A 122 -8.23 -8.65 -4.33
N THR A 123 -7.22 -8.49 -3.49
CA THR A 123 -6.19 -7.45 -3.67
C THR A 123 -5.42 -7.65 -4.98
N ALA A 124 -5.02 -8.89 -5.28
CA ALA A 124 -4.37 -9.23 -6.54
C ALA A 124 -5.26 -8.98 -7.76
N LEU A 125 -6.55 -9.29 -7.65
CA LEU A 125 -7.55 -9.08 -8.69
C LEU A 125 -7.75 -7.59 -8.97
N VAL A 126 -7.90 -6.77 -7.92
CA VAL A 126 -7.99 -5.31 -8.03
C VAL A 126 -6.76 -4.76 -8.72
N ASN A 127 -5.57 -5.22 -8.33
CA ASN A 127 -4.32 -4.79 -8.96
C ASN A 127 -4.27 -5.17 -10.44
N LYS A 128 -4.71 -6.37 -10.80
CA LYS A 128 -4.80 -6.81 -12.20
C LYS A 128 -5.79 -5.98 -13.01
N PHE A 129 -6.96 -5.66 -12.46
CA PHE A 129 -7.98 -4.85 -13.15
C PHE A 129 -7.59 -3.37 -13.25
N THR A 130 -6.73 -2.89 -12.35
CA THR A 130 -6.24 -1.51 -12.32
C THR A 130 -5.00 -1.31 -13.21
N GLN A 131 -4.40 -2.39 -13.73
CA GLN A 131 -3.27 -2.32 -14.66
C GLN A 131 -3.77 -2.20 -16.11
N ASP A 132 -3.25 -1.21 -16.84
CA ASP A 132 -3.49 -1.04 -18.28
C ASP A 132 -2.67 -2.07 -19.11
N ALA A 133 -2.96 -2.18 -20.41
CA ALA A 133 -2.28 -3.09 -21.35
C ALA A 133 -0.75 -2.89 -21.44
N ASP A 134 -0.27 -1.70 -21.08
CA ASP A 134 1.16 -1.35 -20.98
C ASP A 134 1.77 -1.61 -19.58
N GLY A 135 1.03 -2.21 -18.65
CA GLY A 135 1.48 -2.52 -17.28
C GLY A 135 1.48 -1.32 -16.32
N ASN A 136 0.97 -0.17 -16.75
CA ASN A 136 0.87 1.04 -15.92
C ASN A 136 -0.40 1.00 -15.05
N SER A 137 -0.27 1.35 -13.77
CA SER A 137 -1.44 1.46 -12.88
C SER A 137 -2.28 2.68 -13.24
N LEU A 138 -3.56 2.45 -13.55
CA LEU A 138 -4.57 3.48 -13.85
C LEU A 138 -4.88 4.38 -12.63
N LEU A 139 -4.50 3.94 -11.42
CA LEU A 139 -4.60 4.68 -10.17
C LEU A 139 -3.19 4.99 -9.62
N PRO A 140 -2.46 5.99 -10.15
CA PRO A 140 -1.15 6.35 -9.62
C PRO A 140 -1.26 7.06 -8.26
N GLY A 141 -0.40 6.68 -7.31
CA GLY A 141 -0.18 7.41 -6.07
C GLY A 141 -1.36 7.37 -5.08
N ALA A 142 -1.82 8.54 -4.65
CA ALA A 142 -2.80 8.69 -3.56
C ALA A 142 -4.15 8.01 -3.86
N SER A 143 -4.58 7.99 -5.12
CA SER A 143 -5.88 7.44 -5.52
C SER A 143 -5.98 5.93 -5.26
N TYR A 144 -4.87 5.20 -5.37
CA TYR A 144 -4.80 3.80 -5.00
C TYR A 144 -5.11 3.58 -3.51
N TYR A 145 -4.48 4.36 -2.65
CA TYR A 145 -4.71 4.25 -1.20
C TYR A 145 -6.14 4.63 -0.82
N TRP A 146 -6.69 5.72 -1.39
CA TRP A 146 -8.08 6.12 -1.15
C TRP A 146 -9.10 5.10 -1.62
N PHE A 147 -8.83 4.38 -2.71
CA PHE A 147 -9.68 3.27 -3.17
C PHE A 147 -9.77 2.17 -2.10
N PHE A 148 -8.63 1.68 -1.60
CA PHE A 148 -8.62 0.65 -0.54
C PHE A 148 -9.21 1.15 0.77
N THR A 149 -8.96 2.40 1.16
CA THR A 149 -9.59 3.01 2.35
C THR A 149 -11.11 3.04 2.23
N THR A 150 -11.63 3.43 1.06
CA THR A 150 -13.09 3.47 0.81
C THR A 150 -13.68 2.06 0.82
N LEU A 151 -12.98 1.09 0.22
CA LEU A 151 -13.39 -0.30 0.23
C LEU A 151 -13.44 -0.88 1.66
N MET A 152 -12.41 -0.61 2.48
CA MET A 152 -12.39 -1.01 3.90
C MET A 152 -13.49 -0.33 4.71
N LEU A 153 -13.75 0.96 4.47
CA LEU A 153 -14.83 1.70 5.13
C LEU A 153 -16.20 1.10 4.79
N ALA A 154 -16.44 0.80 3.52
CA ALA A 154 -17.68 0.15 3.09
C ALA A 154 -17.85 -1.23 3.75
N ALA A 155 -16.79 -2.04 3.82
CA ALA A 155 -16.80 -3.32 4.50
C ALA A 155 -17.11 -3.17 6.01
N ALA A 156 -16.54 -2.15 6.67
CA ALA A 156 -16.82 -1.85 8.07
C ALA A 156 -18.29 -1.45 8.29
N VAL A 157 -18.86 -0.62 7.41
CA VAL A 157 -20.28 -0.24 7.48
C VAL A 157 -21.19 -1.47 7.31
N VAL A 158 -20.92 -2.32 6.32
CA VAL A 158 -21.66 -3.57 6.11
C VAL A 158 -21.56 -4.46 7.36
N TYR A 159 -20.35 -4.60 7.93
CA TYR A 159 -20.14 -5.36 9.15
C TYR A 159 -20.97 -4.84 10.33
N ILE A 160 -21.00 -3.52 10.55
CA ILE A 160 -21.81 -2.89 11.61
C ILE A 160 -23.30 -3.18 11.40
N VAL A 161 -23.80 -3.06 10.17
CA VAL A 161 -25.21 -3.35 9.89
C VAL A 161 -25.52 -4.82 10.19
N VAL A 162 -24.68 -5.75 9.73
CA VAL A 162 -24.87 -7.19 9.96
C VAL A 162 -24.77 -7.55 11.44
N SER A 163 -23.83 -6.96 12.18
CA SER A 163 -23.63 -7.26 13.60
C SER A 163 -24.83 -6.84 14.44
N LEU A 164 -25.52 -5.75 14.09
CA LEU A 164 -26.76 -5.32 14.76
C LEU A 164 -27.93 -6.32 14.59
N PHE A 165 -27.94 -7.11 13.52
CA PHE A 165 -28.96 -8.14 13.29
C PHE A 165 -28.57 -9.51 13.85
N TYR A 166 -27.32 -9.69 14.29
CA TYR A 166 -26.81 -10.97 14.76
C TYR A 166 -27.34 -11.30 16.15
N ARG A 167 -27.91 -12.50 16.34
CA ARG A 167 -28.34 -13.02 17.64
C ARG A 167 -27.36 -14.07 18.12
N GLU A 168 -26.72 -13.81 19.24
CA GLU A 168 -25.73 -14.69 19.87
C GLU A 168 -26.38 -16.01 20.33
N ARG A 169 -25.70 -17.13 20.07
CA ARG A 169 -26.04 -18.47 20.53
C ARG A 169 -24.80 -19.05 21.19
N GLU A 170 -24.67 -18.82 22.49
CA GLU A 170 -23.51 -19.27 23.24
C GLU A 170 -23.58 -20.78 23.49
N TYR A 171 -22.56 -21.52 23.03
CA TYR A 171 -22.42 -22.95 23.33
C TYR A 171 -21.48 -23.11 24.54
N LEU A 172 -21.93 -22.63 25.70
CA LEU A 172 -21.21 -22.84 26.97
C LEU A 172 -21.12 -24.35 27.28
N GLN A 173 -19.97 -24.75 27.81
CA GLN A 173 -19.55 -26.12 28.12
C GLN A 173 -20.47 -26.95 29.05
N SER A 174 -21.67 -26.49 29.43
CA SER A 174 -22.54 -27.15 30.42
C SER A 174 -23.47 -28.26 29.91
N ALA A 175 -23.53 -28.55 28.60
CA ALA A 175 -24.44 -29.60 28.11
C ALA A 175 -23.86 -31.03 28.18
N GLU A 176 -22.57 -31.19 28.48
CA GLU A 176 -21.91 -32.52 28.48
C GLU A 176 -21.59 -33.02 29.90
N ASP A 177 -21.46 -32.13 30.89
CA ASP A 177 -21.22 -32.51 32.30
C ASP A 177 -22.52 -32.70 33.11
N ALA A 178 -23.69 -32.46 32.52
CA ALA A 178 -25.00 -32.68 33.17
C ALA A 178 -25.65 -34.03 32.79
N ALA A 179 -24.99 -34.83 31.95
CA ALA A 179 -25.50 -36.11 31.44
C ALA A 179 -24.52 -37.28 31.60
N ALA A 180 -23.48 -37.12 32.43
CA ALA A 180 -22.53 -38.17 32.80
C ALA A 180 -22.70 -38.57 34.27
#